data_AF-A0A2S8FDW9-F1
#
_entry.id   AF-A0A2S8FDW9-F1
#
_cell.length_a   1.000
_cell.length_b   1.000
_cell.length_c   1.000
_cell.angle_alpha   90.00
_cell.angle_beta   90.00
_cell.angle_gamma   90.00
#
_symmetry.space_group_name_H-M   'P 1'
#
loop_
_entity.id
_entity.type
_entity.pdbx_description
1 polymer ?
#
loop_
_entity_poly.entity_id
_entity_poly.type
_entity_poly.pdbx_seq_one_letter_code
_entity_poly.pdbx_strand_id
1 'polypeptide(L)'
;MASLLETVRQAVHFDWDPIGISEHCPEPGEYDAYVPGLCELLHRQASEVELFRYLWIVETKSIGLQGNQERTTRFAHWLHGLDLDELT
;
A
#
# COMPACT_ATOMS: atom_id res chain seq x y z
N MET A 1 -7.63 1.57 18.74
CA MET A 1 -7.11 2.28 17.55
C MET A 1 -6.14 1.32 16.87
N ALA A 2 -6.28 1.13 15.55
CA ALA A 2 -5.31 0.33 14.79
C ALA A 2 -4.07 1.21 14.54
N SER A 3 -2.87 0.63 14.64
CA SER A 3 -1.65 1.36 14.31
C SER A 3 -1.58 1.63 12.81
N LEU A 4 -0.81 2.64 12.40
CA LEU A 4 -0.55 2.90 10.97
C LEU A 4 -0.13 1.64 10.22
N LEU A 5 0.73 0.81 10.84
CA LEU A 5 1.19 -0.45 10.27
C LEU A 5 0.03 -1.38 9.93
N GLU A 6 -0.89 -1.59 10.87
CA GLU A 6 -2.03 -2.48 10.65
C GLU A 6 -3.01 -1.90 9.62
N THR A 7 -3.27 -0.59 9.66
CA THR A 7 -4.12 0.09 8.67
C THR A 7 -3.56 -0.07 7.25
N VAL A 8 -2.27 0.19 7.06
CA VAL A 8 -1.63 0.05 5.74
C VAL A 8 -1.59 -1.42 5.33
N ARG A 9 -1.29 -2.34 6.24
CA ARG A 9 -1.27 -3.79 5.98
C ARG A 9 -2.60 -4.31 5.46
N GLN A 10 -3.70 -3.91 6.09
CA GLN A 10 -5.06 -4.25 5.67
C GLN A 10 -5.39 -3.64 4.30
N ALA A 11 -5.10 -2.35 4.11
CA ALA A 11 -5.43 -1.66 2.87
C ALA A 11 -4.63 -2.18 1.66
N VAL A 12 -3.35 -2.51 1.85
CA VAL A 12 -2.53 -3.14 0.82
C VAL A 12 -3.12 -4.49 0.39
N HIS A 13 -3.66 -5.26 1.34
CA HIS A 13 -4.25 -6.56 1.08
C HIS A 13 -5.64 -6.50 0.45
N PHE A 14 -6.51 -5.57 0.85
CA PHE A 14 -7.90 -5.54 0.40
C PHE A 14 -8.20 -4.50 -0.69
N ASP A 15 -7.47 -3.38 -0.72
CA ASP A 15 -7.75 -2.28 -1.65
C ASP A 15 -6.77 -2.23 -2.83
N TRP A 16 -5.49 -2.53 -2.59
CA TRP A 16 -4.47 -2.52 -3.64
C TRP A 16 -4.30 -3.86 -4.34
N ASP A 17 -4.11 -4.93 -3.56
CA ASP A 17 -4.09 -6.35 -3.97
C ASP A 17 -3.69 -6.64 -5.43
N PRO A 18 -2.44 -6.36 -5.84
CA PRO A 18 -2.05 -6.45 -7.24
C PRO A 18 -2.17 -7.86 -7.84
N ILE A 19 -2.12 -8.91 -7.02
CA ILE A 19 -2.26 -10.31 -7.48
C ILE A 19 -3.65 -10.93 -7.20
N GLY A 20 -4.56 -10.23 -6.53
CA GLY A 20 -5.91 -10.75 -6.24
C GLY A 20 -5.92 -11.84 -5.16
N ILE A 21 -4.99 -11.80 -4.20
CA ILE A 21 -4.88 -12.83 -3.16
C ILE A 21 -6.01 -12.72 -2.13
N SER A 22 -6.59 -11.54 -1.93
CA SER A 22 -7.64 -11.31 -0.92
C SER A 22 -8.93 -12.10 -1.18
N GLU A 23 -9.22 -12.40 -2.45
CA GLU A 23 -10.37 -13.25 -2.83
C GLU A 23 -10.18 -14.72 -2.37
N HIS A 24 -8.94 -15.13 -2.13
CA HIS A 24 -8.56 -16.51 -1.82
C HIS A 24 -8.06 -16.69 -0.39
N CYS A 25 -7.48 -15.64 0.20
CA CYS A 25 -6.93 -15.60 1.55
C CYS A 25 -7.43 -14.35 2.28
N PRO A 26 -8.32 -14.50 3.28
CA PRO A 26 -8.82 -13.36 4.05
C PRO A 26 -7.78 -12.82 5.05
N GLU A 27 -6.72 -13.57 5.33
CA GLU A 27 -5.65 -13.14 6.22
C GLU A 27 -4.60 -12.35 5.44
N PRO A 28 -4.31 -11.09 5.83
CA PRO A 28 -3.20 -10.34 5.24
C PRO A 28 -1.87 -11.01 5.57
N GLY A 29 -0.89 -10.85 4.68
CA GLY A 29 0.47 -11.36 4.90
C GLY A 29 1.35 -11.36 3.66
N GLU A 30 0.74 -11.57 2.50
CA GLU A 30 1.43 -11.68 1.21
C GLU A 30 2.29 -10.45 0.88
N TYR A 31 1.87 -9.28 1.38
CA TYR A 31 2.51 -8.00 1.08
C TYR A 31 3.30 -7.41 2.26
N ASP A 32 3.45 -8.14 3.36
CA ASP A 32 4.03 -7.63 4.62
C ASP A 32 5.45 -7.08 4.46
N ALA A 33 6.23 -7.62 3.51
CA ALA A 33 7.58 -7.15 3.22
C ALA A 33 7.63 -5.67 2.75
N TYR A 34 6.53 -5.13 2.22
CA TYR A 34 6.46 -3.79 1.63
C TYR A 34 5.77 -2.76 2.55
N VAL A 35 5.00 -3.23 3.54
CA VAL A 35 4.24 -2.39 4.45
C VAL A 35 5.12 -1.43 5.28
N PRO A 36 6.28 -1.85 5.85
CA PRO A 36 7.14 -0.94 6.59
C PRO A 36 7.67 0.22 5.73
N GLY A 37 8.00 -0.04 4.46
CA GLY A 37 8.48 1.00 3.54
C GLY A 37 7.40 2.03 3.23
N LEU A 38 6.15 1.59 3.02
CA LEU A 38 5.02 2.51 2.89
C LEU A 38 4.80 3.35 4.15
N CYS A 39 4.88 2.73 5.33
CA CYS A 39 4.73 3.45 6.59
C CYS A 39 5.82 4.52 6.75
N GLU A 40 7.07 4.23 6.39
CA GLU A 40 8.16 5.21 6.42
C GLU A 40 7.87 6.40 5.48
N LEU A 41 7.36 6.14 4.27
CA LEU A 41 6.96 7.18 3.32
C LEU A 41 5.85 8.07 3.89
N LEU A 42 4.87 7.49 4.56
CA LEU A 42 3.79 8.25 5.19
C LEU A 42 4.29 9.10 6.36
N HIS A 43 5.13 8.55 7.24
CA HIS A 43 5.70 9.31 8.37
C HIS A 43 6.51 10.53 7.93
N ARG A 44 7.21 10.45 6.80
CA ARG A 44 7.96 11.57 6.24
C ARG A 44 7.13 12.49 5.34
N GLN A 45 5.80 12.31 5.30
CA GLN A 45 4.87 13.07 4.47
C GLN A 45 5.26 13.05 2.98
N ALA A 46 5.62 11.87 2.47
CA ALA A 46 5.96 11.70 1.06
C ALA A 46 4.79 12.11 0.16
N SER A 47 5.13 12.68 -1.00
CA SER A 47 4.13 13.06 -2.00
C SER A 47 3.40 11.85 -2.58
N GLU A 48 2.19 12.06 -3.10
CA GLU A 48 1.42 11.04 -3.84
C GLU A 48 2.26 10.38 -4.95
N VAL A 49 3.11 11.16 -5.63
CA VAL A 49 4.00 10.67 -6.69
C VAL A 49 5.07 9.73 -6.15
N GLU A 50 5.63 9.99 -4.96
CA GLU A 50 6.58 9.08 -4.32
C GLU A 50 5.92 7.78 -3.88
N LEU A 51 4.71 7.86 -3.31
CA LEU A 51 3.91 6.70 -2.94
C LEU A 51 3.59 5.83 -4.17
N PHE A 52 3.12 6.45 -5.26
CA PHE A 52 2.89 5.76 -6.53
C PHE A 52 4.15 5.07 -7.04
N ARG A 53 5.30 5.77 -7.06
CA ARG A 53 6.56 5.20 -7.55
C ARG A 53 6.99 3.98 -6.73
N TYR A 54 6.84 4.04 -5.41
CA TYR A 54 7.13 2.91 -4.53
C TYR A 54 6.26 1.70 -4.89
N LEU A 55 4.94 1.88 -4.90
CA LEU A 55 3.98 0.82 -5.22
C LEU A 55 4.21 0.26 -6.62
N TRP A 56 4.51 1.12 -7.60
CA TRP A 56 4.78 0.71 -8.97
C TRP A 56 6.03 -0.16 -9.08
N ILE A 57 7.09 0.15 -8.32
CA ILE A 57 8.30 -0.68 -8.25
C ILE A 57 7.97 -2.03 -7.59
N VAL A 58 7.18 -2.04 -6.51
CA VAL A 58 6.74 -3.29 -5.87
C VAL A 58 6.00 -4.15 -6.87
N GLU A 59 4.96 -3.62 -7.51
CA GLU A 59 4.11 -4.33 -8.46
C GLU A 59 4.88 -4.85 -9.68
N THR A 60 5.73 -4.02 -10.29
CA THR A 60 6.35 -4.34 -11.59
C THR A 60 7.74 -4.96 -11.49
N LYS A 61 8.50 -4.67 -10.42
CA LYS A 61 9.88 -5.15 -10.27
C LYS A 61 10.02 -6.22 -9.19
N SER A 62 9.32 -6.07 -8.07
CA SER A 62 9.43 -7.03 -6.97
C SER A 62 8.52 -8.23 -7.18
N ILE A 63 7.27 -7.99 -7.58
CA ILE A 63 6.28 -9.06 -7.90
C ILE A 63 6.42 -9.51 -9.36
N GLY A 64 6.71 -8.58 -10.28
CA GLY A 64 6.97 -8.89 -11.69
C GLY A 64 5.73 -8.84 -12.60
N LEU A 65 4.68 -8.11 -12.19
CA LEU A 65 3.50 -7.88 -13.03
C LEU A 65 3.77 -6.79 -14.08
N GLN A 66 2.90 -6.70 -15.09
CA GLN A 66 2.92 -5.57 -16.02
C GLN A 66 2.55 -4.24 -15.34
N GLY A 67 1.86 -4.32 -14.21
CA GLY A 67 1.36 -3.18 -13.44
C GLY A 67 -0.03 -2.73 -13.88
N ASN A 68 -0.85 -2.30 -12.92
CA ASN A 68 -2.12 -1.63 -13.17
C ASN A 68 -2.03 -0.18 -12.71
N GLN A 69 -1.79 0.72 -13.66
CA GLN A 69 -1.53 2.13 -13.35
C GLN A 69 -2.72 2.81 -12.66
N GLU A 70 -3.95 2.54 -13.10
CA GLU A 70 -5.15 3.13 -12.51
C GLU A 70 -5.33 2.71 -11.04
N ARG A 71 -5.26 1.39 -10.78
CA ARG A 71 -5.38 0.84 -9.42
C ARG A 71 -4.28 1.38 -8.50
N THR A 72 -3.05 1.38 -8.97
CA THR A 72 -1.90 1.84 -8.19
C THR A 72 -1.92 3.35 -7.95
N THR A 73 -2.41 4.15 -8.91
CA THR A 73 -2.63 5.60 -8.72
C THR A 73 -3.72 5.86 -7.70
N ARG A 74 -4.87 5.18 -7.81
CA ARG A 74 -5.97 5.31 -6.85
C ARG A 74 -5.53 4.97 -5.42
N PHE A 75 -4.75 3.91 -5.26
CA PHE A 75 -4.26 3.52 -3.94
C PHE A 75 -3.23 4.51 -3.39
N ALA A 76 -2.31 5.02 -4.23
CA ALA A 76 -1.37 6.06 -3.83
C ALA A 76 -2.08 7.35 -3.37
N HIS A 77 -3.14 7.76 -4.07
CA HIS A 77 -3.97 8.89 -3.69
C HIS A 77 -4.65 8.69 -2.33
N TRP A 78 -5.22 7.50 -2.11
CA TRP A 78 -5.83 7.15 -0.81
C TRP A 78 -4.80 7.19 0.33
N LEU A 79 -3.61 6.62 0.12
CA LEU A 79 -2.51 6.66 1.09
C LEU A 79 -2.07 8.09 1.42
N HIS A 80 -1.99 8.97 0.43
CA HIS A 80 -1.61 10.37 0.63
C HIS A 80 -2.67 11.14 1.44
N GLY A 81 -3.93 10.75 1.35
CA GLY A 81 -5.04 11.35 2.09
C GLY A 81 -5.28 10.75 3.48
N LEU A 82 -4.48 9.78 3.93
CA LEU A 82 -4.60 9.21 5.28
C LEU A 82 -4.29 10.27 6.33
N ASP A 83 -5.27 10.55 7.19
CA ASP A 83 -5.06 11.36 8.38
C ASP A 83 -4.27 10.53 9.40
N LEU A 84 -3.03 10.94 9.66
CA LEU A 84 -2.13 10.23 10.57
C LEU A 84 -2.38 10.60 12.04
N ASP A 85 -2.99 11.75 12.32
CA ASP A 85 -3.28 12.23 13.67
C ASP A 85 -4.43 11.44 14.32
N GLU A 86 -5.37 10.90 13.54
CA GLU A 86 -6.42 9.99 14.04
C GLU A 86 -5.92 8.56 14.37
N LEU A 87 -4.68 8.23 14.00
CA LEU A 87 -4.10 6.88 14.12
C LEU A 87 -3.02 6.73 15.20
N THR A 88 -2.68 7.82 15.90
CA THR A 88 -1.67 7.87 16.97
C THR A 88 -2.26 7.91 18.38
#